data_AF-H9EY96-F1
#
_entry.id   AF-H9EY96-F1
#
_cell.length_a   1.000
_cell.length_b   1.000
_cell.length_c   1.000
_cell.angle_alpha   90.00
_cell.angle_beta   90.00
_cell.angle_gamma   90.00
#
_symmetry.space_group_name_H-M   'P 1'
#
loop_
_entity.id
_entity.type
_entity.pdbx_description
1 polymer ?
#
loop_
_entity_poly.entity_id
_entity_poly.type
_entity_poly.pdbx_seq_one_letter_code
_entity_poly.pdbx_strand_id
1 'polypeptide(L)' 'MAAIILPLTAASQREGHTEGGGLVNELLTSWLKGLVTFEDVAVEFTQEEWALLDP' A
#
# COMPACT_ATOMS: atom_id res chain seq x y z
N MET A 1 12.57 3.35 5.49
CA MET A 1 12.18 3.28 4.06
C MET A 1 10.76 3.80 3.95
N ALA A 2 10.52 4.90 3.25
CA ALA A 2 9.20 5.52 3.18
C ALA A 2 8.46 5.01 1.94
N ALA A 3 7.39 4.23 2.11
CA ALA A 3 6.41 4.01 1.06
C ALA A 3 5.52 5.25 1.01
N ILE A 4 5.89 6.21 0.16
CA ILE A 4 5.01 7.31 -0.23
C ILE A 4 3.91 6.72 -1.13
N ILE A 5 2.90 6.14 -0.51
CA ILE A 5 1.57 6.03 -1.11
C ILE A 5 1.06 7.48 -1.16
N LEU A 6 1.38 8.18 -2.26
CA LEU A 6 0.73 9.46 -2.53
C LEU A 6 -0.79 9.18 -2.52
N PRO A 7 -1.60 9.87 -1.71
CA PRO A 7 -3.03 9.91 -2.01
C PRO A 7 -3.09 10.59 -3.36
N LEU A 8 -3.38 9.82 -4.42
CA LEU A 8 -3.60 10.36 -5.75
C LEU A 8 -4.62 11.47 -5.57
N THR A 9 -4.11 12.70 -5.63
CA THR A 9 -4.78 13.99 -5.59
C THR A 9 -6.20 13.94 -5.03
N ALA A 10 -6.42 14.60 -3.89
CA ALA A 10 -7.70 15.21 -3.61
C ALA A 10 -8.07 16.10 -4.82
N ALA A 11 -8.65 15.50 -5.85
CA ALA A 11 -9.24 16.19 -6.98
C ALA A 11 -10.50 16.82 -6.40
N SER A 12 -10.27 18.05 -5.96
CA SER A 12 -11.25 19.07 -5.65
C SER A 12 -12.50 18.87 -6.52
N GLN A 13 -13.63 18.72 -5.85
CA GLN A 13 -14.96 18.65 -6.43
C GLN A 13 -15.14 19.66 -7.57
N ARG A 14 -15.41 19.20 -8.79
CA ARG A 14 -16.45 19.82 -9.61
C ARG A 14 -16.93 18.89 -10.73
N GLU A 15 -18.22 18.64 -10.68
CA GLU A 15 -19.10 18.00 -11.65
C GLU A 15 -18.68 18.12 -13.13
N GLY A 16 -18.63 16.97 -13.80
CA GLY A 16 -18.40 16.80 -15.22
C GLY A 16 -18.56 15.32 -15.58
N HIS A 17 -19.77 14.95 -15.99
CA HIS A 17 -20.17 13.61 -16.41
C HIS A 17 -19.27 13.05 -17.54
N THR A 18 -18.34 12.15 -17.20
CA THR A 18 -17.84 11.07 -18.08
C THR A 18 -17.17 9.98 -17.23
N GLU A 19 -17.89 8.89 -17.01
CA GLU A 19 -17.56 7.44 -16.90
C GLU A 19 -16.12 6.88 -16.71
N GLY A 20 -15.04 7.66 -16.61
CA GLY A 20 -13.66 7.18 -16.45
C GLY A 20 -13.25 6.76 -15.04
N GLY A 21 -14.09 7.01 -14.02
CA GLY A 21 -13.80 6.73 -12.61
C GLY A 21 -13.91 5.26 -12.20
N GLY A 22 -14.64 4.43 -12.95
CA GLY A 22 -14.82 3.01 -12.61
C GLY A 22 -13.54 2.19 -12.75
N LEU A 23 -12.75 2.48 -13.78
CA LEU A 23 -11.58 1.70 -14.18
C LEU A 23 -10.41 1.87 -13.21
N VAL A 24 -10.20 3.12 -12.75
CA VAL A 24 -9.13 3.44 -11.79
C VAL A 24 -9.39 2.83 -10.42
N ASN A 25 -10.66 2.77 -9.98
CA ASN A 25 -11.03 2.11 -8.74
C ASN A 25 -10.86 0.59 -8.84
N GLU A 26 -11.24 -0.02 -9.97
CA GLU A 26 -11.08 -1.46 -10.18
C GLU A 26 -9.60 -1.88 -10.22
N LEU A 27 -8.77 -1.14 -10.95
CA LEU A 27 -7.33 -1.37 -11.02
C LEU A 27 -6.65 -1.16 -9.65
N LEU A 28 -6.97 -0.07 -8.96
CA LEU A 28 -6.42 0.21 -7.63
C LEU A 28 -6.81 -0.87 -6.64
N THR A 29 -8.07 -1.29 -6.63
CA THR A 29 -8.53 -2.36 -5.72
C THR A 29 -7.87 -3.69 -6.05
N SER A 30 -7.70 -4.01 -7.33
CA SER A 30 -6.99 -5.22 -7.78
C SER A 30 -5.51 -5.18 -7.38
N TRP A 31 -4.84 -4.03 -7.52
CA TRP A 31 -3.43 -3.87 -7.19
C TRP A 31 -3.20 -3.89 -5.68
N LEU A 32 -4.03 -3.19 -4.91
CA LEU A 32 -3.95 -3.17 -3.45
C LEU A 32 -4.21 -4.56 -2.84
N LYS A 33 -5.09 -5.38 -3.44
CA LYS A 33 -5.35 -6.76 -2.99
C LYS A 33 -4.14 -7.70 -3.09
N GLY A 34 -3.18 -7.39 -3.95
CA GLY A 34 -1.97 -8.18 -4.14
C GLY A 34 -0.72 -7.58 -3.49
N LEU A 35 -0.84 -6.43 -2.81
CA LEU A 35 0.27 -5.83 -2.10
C LEU A 35 0.56 -6.62 -0.83
N VAL A 36 1.82 -7.01 -0.68
CA VAL A 36 2.36 -7.57 0.54
C VAL A 36 2.96 -6.41 1.32
N THR A 37 2.48 -6.18 2.52
CA THR A 37 3.05 -5.17 3.42
C THR A 37 4.35 -5.69 4.03
N PHE A 38 5.18 -4.79 4.56
CA PHE A 38 6.37 -5.22 5.28
C PHE A 38 6.00 -6.08 6.50
N GLU A 39 4.87 -5.81 7.14
CA GLU A 39 4.34 -6.58 8.27
C GLU A 39 4.00 -8.03 7.89
N ASP A 40 3.56 -8.28 6.66
CA ASP A 40 3.21 -9.64 6.19
C ASP A 40 4.44 -10.55 6.01
N VAL A 41 5.63 -9.97 5.81
CA VAL A 41 6.90 -10.69 5.61
C VAL A 41 7.87 -10.53 6.78
N ALA A 42 7.63 -9.56 7.66
CA ALA A 42 8.47 -9.32 8.81
C ALA A 42 8.22 -10.40 9.85
N VAL A 43 9.29 -11.01 10.33
CA VAL A 43 9.28 -11.79 11.56
C VAL A 43 9.72 -10.84 12.67
N GLU A 44 8.82 -10.57 13.61
CA GLU A 44 9.15 -9.74 14.77
C GLU A 44 9.99 -10.55 15.76
N PHE A 45 11.25 -10.12 15.94
CA PHE A 45 12.15 -10.67 16.94
C PHE A 45 12.34 -9.68 18.09
N THR A 46 12.40 -10.21 19.30
CA THR A 46 12.86 -9.49 20.49
C THR A 46 14.37 -9.23 20.41
N GLN A 47 14.88 -8.23 21.16
CA GLN A 47 16.30 -7.86 21.16
C GLN A 47 17.22 -9.03 21.53
N GLU A 48 16.75 -9.95 22.37
CA GLU A 48 17.45 -11.19 22.74
C GLU A 48 17.47 -12.20 21.59
N GLU A 49 16.37 -12.33 20.83
CA GLU A 49 16.30 -13.21 19.66
C GLU A 49 17.15 -12.68 18.50
N TRP A 50 17.21 -11.35 18.31
CA TRP A 50 18.13 -10.72 17.35
C TRP A 50 19.59 -11.09 17.60
N ALA A 51 19.99 -11.28 18.87
CA ALA A 51 21.35 -11.67 19.22
C ALA A 51 21.68 -13.14 18.89
N LEU A 52 20.68 -13.96 18.58
CA LEU A 52 20.82 -15.38 18.26
C LEU A 52 20.76 -15.66 16.75
N LEU A 53 20.46 -14.66 15.93
CA LEU A 53 20.48 -14.73 14.46
C LEU A 53 21.91 -14.56 13.95
N ASP A 54 22.81 -15.48 14.29
CA ASP A 54 24.11 -15.58 13.60
C ASP A 54 23.90 -15.92 12.10
N PRO A 55 24.81 -15.49 11.18
CA PRO A 55 24.67 -15.68 9.72
C PRO A 55 24.66 -17.12 9.22
#